data_AF-A0A0B4CPG7-F1
#
_entry.id   AF-A0A0B4CPG7-F1
#
_cell.length_a   1.000
_cell.length_b   1.000
_cell.length_c   1.000
_cell.angle_alpha   90.00
_cell.angle_beta   90.00
_cell.angle_gamma   90.00
#
_symmetry.space_group_name_H-M   'P 1'
#
loop_
_entity.id
_entity.type
_entity.pdbx_description
1 polymer ?
#
loop_
_entity_poly.entity_id
_entity_poly.type
_entity_poly.pdbx_seq_one_letter_code
_entity_poly.pdbx_strand_id
1 'polypeptide(L)'
;MTGFADISEMSPQLQLMIGTGSHLDPAELDPLIMLASLTVMQNAARAGLNNDALTTLSLLLMVWVRQLRDNPDNGGLVKTTAEDLADLSGWPVERVLTSLQALAPHILIDDLALFAEGDLEIGLAPLLQQDGAGCGDLLIRYWTAHYVMRMGPKLEAAEETVAGGLTRAKDLAGAGERVAGLKARWDAYRAQRDGLAHYTVYGASADLAAFVDEVSTLEGLHDAVVGLVDPASHGPLTFAQECGFPPCAKLQALAISAAELQLHPAEAKAALGRR
;
A
#
# COMPACT_ATOMS: atom_id res chain seq x y z
N MET A 1 32.31 -8.13 -8.24
CA MET A 1 31.78 -7.43 -9.42
C MET A 1 30.29 -7.35 -9.26
N THR A 2 29.81 -6.28 -8.63
CA THR A 2 28.39 -6.00 -8.42
C THR A 2 27.85 -5.39 -9.70
N GLY A 3 26.87 -6.05 -10.34
CA GLY A 3 26.12 -5.44 -11.43
C GLY A 3 25.55 -4.11 -10.94
N PHE A 4 25.64 -3.08 -11.78
CA PHE A 4 24.92 -1.84 -11.54
C PHE A 4 23.43 -2.22 -11.42
N ALA A 5 22.91 -2.21 -10.19
CA ALA A 5 21.48 -2.09 -9.99
C ALA A 5 21.07 -0.79 -10.70
N ASP A 6 20.01 -0.83 -11.49
CA ASP A 6 19.47 0.37 -12.12
C ASP A 6 19.25 1.42 -11.01
N ILE A 7 19.69 2.66 -11.21
CA ILE A 7 19.61 3.73 -10.21
C ILE A 7 18.17 3.98 -9.75
N SER A 8 17.20 3.57 -10.58
CA SER A 8 15.76 3.60 -10.32
C SER A 8 15.20 2.35 -9.62
N GLU A 9 16.01 1.32 -9.37
CA GLU A 9 15.53 0.01 -8.90
C GLU A 9 15.20 0.01 -7.40
N MET A 10 13.93 0.24 -7.08
CA MET A 10 13.34 -0.09 -5.78
C MET A 10 13.14 -1.60 -5.60
N SER A 11 13.24 -2.07 -4.35
CA SER A 11 12.85 -3.45 -4.00
C SER A 11 11.40 -3.73 -4.41
N PRO A 12 11.04 -4.97 -4.76
CA PRO A 12 9.68 -5.34 -5.16
C PRO A 12 8.59 -4.85 -4.20
N GLN A 13 8.82 -4.91 -2.89
CA GLN A 13 7.89 -4.44 -1.87
C GLN A 13 7.67 -2.93 -1.92
N LEU A 14 8.71 -2.15 -2.22
CA LEU A 14 8.60 -0.70 -2.38
C LEU A 14 7.90 -0.32 -3.68
N GLN A 15 8.21 -1.01 -4.78
CA GLN A 15 7.50 -0.85 -6.05
C GLN A 15 6.01 -1.15 -5.89
N LEU A 16 5.68 -2.19 -5.11
CA LEU A 16 4.31 -2.58 -4.81
C LEU A 16 3.57 -1.53 -3.97
N MET A 17 4.23 -0.84 -3.05
CA MET A 17 3.55 0.09 -2.14
C MET A 17 3.51 1.53 -2.66
N ILE A 18 4.63 2.03 -3.21
CA ILE A 18 4.80 3.44 -3.56
C ILE A 18 5.39 3.66 -4.97
N GLY A 19 5.54 2.61 -5.77
CA GLY A 19 6.02 2.69 -7.15
C GLY A 19 5.00 2.17 -8.15
N THR A 20 5.51 1.68 -9.28
CA THR A 20 4.73 1.24 -10.45
C THR A 20 3.81 0.06 -10.21
N GLY A 21 4.12 -0.77 -9.21
CA GLY A 21 3.30 -1.91 -8.82
C GLY A 21 2.14 -1.53 -7.91
N SER A 22 2.05 -0.28 -7.48
CA SER A 22 1.00 0.17 -6.56
C SER A 22 -0.32 0.38 -7.28
N HIS A 23 -1.37 -0.21 -6.72
CA HIS A 23 -2.75 0.03 -7.12
C HIS A 23 -3.41 1.14 -6.30
N LEU A 24 -2.69 1.73 -5.34
CA LEU A 24 -3.22 2.72 -4.43
C LEU A 24 -3.55 4.03 -5.13
N ASP A 25 -4.63 4.67 -4.68
CA ASP A 25 -4.92 6.02 -5.11
C ASP A 25 -3.93 7.03 -4.48
N PRO A 26 -3.80 8.25 -5.03
CA PRO A 26 -2.87 9.25 -4.51
C PRO A 26 -3.07 9.60 -3.02
N ALA A 27 -4.30 9.52 -2.50
CA ALA A 27 -4.57 9.86 -1.10
C ALA A 27 -4.08 8.76 -0.14
N GLU A 28 -4.09 7.49 -0.57
CA GLU A 28 -3.52 6.37 0.18
C GLU A 28 -2.00 6.26 0.04
N LEU A 29 -1.43 6.76 -1.07
CA LEU A 29 0.02 6.80 -1.29
C LEU A 29 0.74 7.82 -0.39
N ASP A 30 0.15 9.00 -0.18
CA ASP A 30 0.78 10.11 0.54
C ASP A 30 1.32 9.74 1.93
N PRO A 31 0.54 9.07 2.81
CA PRO A 31 1.05 8.61 4.12
C PRO A 31 2.20 7.61 4.00
N LEU A 32 2.21 6.77 2.96
CA LEU A 32 3.24 5.76 2.75
C LEU A 32 4.55 6.39 2.28
N ILE A 33 4.47 7.34 1.34
CA ILE A 33 5.63 8.09 0.87
C ILE A 33 6.24 8.90 2.03
N MET A 34 5.40 9.50 2.87
CA MET A 34 5.87 10.21 4.07
C MET A 34 6.53 9.27 5.08
N LEU A 35 5.96 8.08 5.33
CA LEU A 35 6.56 7.07 6.20
C LEU A 35 7.90 6.56 5.65
N ALA A 36 8.00 6.36 4.33
CA ALA A 36 9.25 6.00 3.66
C ALA A 36 10.31 7.10 3.82
N SER A 37 9.93 8.36 3.60
CA SER A 37 10.82 9.51 3.75
C SER A 37 11.35 9.65 5.19
N LEU A 38 10.49 9.46 6.19
CA LEU A 38 10.90 9.46 7.60
C LEU A 38 11.86 8.31 7.91
N THR A 39 11.62 7.13 7.33
CA THR A 39 12.48 5.95 7.50
C THR A 39 13.87 6.20 6.89
N VAL A 40 13.92 6.79 5.69
CA VAL A 40 15.18 7.21 5.03
C VAL A 40 15.96 8.19 5.91
N MET A 41 15.30 9.21 6.45
CA MET A 41 15.94 10.18 7.35
C MET A 41 16.46 9.52 8.63
N GLN A 42 15.72 8.58 9.21
CA GLN A 42 16.15 7.84 10.39
C GLN A 42 17.37 6.95 10.10
N ASN A 43 17.39 6.27 8.95
CA ASN A 43 18.52 5.43 8.54
C ASN A 43 19.77 6.28 8.27
N ALA A 44 19.60 7.42 7.59
CA ALA A 44 20.66 8.39 7.35
C ALA A 44 21.26 8.93 8.66
N ALA A 45 20.41 9.28 9.64
CA ALA A 45 20.87 9.73 10.94
C ALA A 45 21.61 8.62 11.72
N ARG A 46 21.13 7.38 11.67
CA ARG A 46 21.81 6.21 12.27
C ARG A 46 23.16 5.93 11.62
N ALA A 47 23.29 6.20 10.32
CA ALA A 47 24.55 6.08 9.59
C ALA A 47 25.57 7.18 9.94
N GLY A 48 25.20 8.15 10.79
CA GLY A 48 26.11 9.19 11.28
C GLY A 48 26.27 10.38 10.33
N LEU A 49 25.33 10.57 9.39
CA LEU A 49 25.33 11.74 8.51
C LEU A 49 25.21 13.03 9.33
N ASN A 50 26.01 14.03 8.96
CA ASN A 50 26.01 15.33 9.62
C ASN A 50 24.73 16.13 9.28
N ASN A 51 24.49 17.21 10.02
CA ASN A 51 23.29 18.03 9.86
C ASN A 51 23.15 18.59 8.44
N ASP A 52 24.26 19.00 7.81
CA ASP A 52 24.22 19.57 6.47
C ASP A 52 23.76 18.53 5.44
N ALA A 53 24.32 17.32 5.51
CA ALA A 53 23.93 16.19 4.68
C ALA A 53 22.47 15.75 4.95
N LEU A 54 22.02 15.75 6.20
CA LEU A 54 20.62 15.48 6.54
C LEU A 54 19.67 16.55 6.00
N THR A 55 20.06 17.83 6.03
CA THR A 55 19.28 18.90 5.39
C THR A 55 19.22 18.70 3.89
N THR A 56 20.33 18.43 3.21
CA THR A 56 20.32 18.15 1.77
C THR A 56 19.48 16.92 1.43
N LEU A 57 19.55 15.84 2.22
CA LEU A 57 18.70 14.66 2.05
C LEU A 57 17.22 14.99 2.22
N SER A 58 16.85 15.83 3.18
CA SER A 58 15.45 16.25 3.34
C SER A 58 14.91 17.01 2.12
N LEU A 59 15.74 17.83 1.48
CA LEU A 59 15.38 18.53 0.24
C LEU A 59 15.25 17.56 -0.94
N LEU A 60 16.18 16.60 -1.06
CA LEU A 60 16.08 15.53 -2.05
C LEU A 60 14.79 14.72 -1.88
N LEU A 61 14.40 14.39 -0.65
CA LEU A 61 13.14 13.70 -0.38
C LEU A 61 11.91 14.55 -0.73
N MET A 62 11.95 15.87 -0.50
CA MET A 62 10.87 16.77 -0.93
C MET A 62 10.72 16.79 -2.46
N VAL A 63 11.84 16.86 -3.19
CA VAL A 63 11.85 16.80 -4.64
C VAL A 63 11.35 15.43 -5.13
N TRP A 64 11.82 14.35 -4.49
CA TRP A 64 11.39 12.99 -4.77
C TRP A 64 9.87 12.81 -4.63
N VAL A 65 9.29 13.23 -3.49
CA VAL A 65 7.83 13.14 -3.24
C VAL A 65 7.04 13.84 -4.35
N ARG A 66 7.50 15.03 -4.77
CA ARG A 66 6.86 15.77 -5.86
C ARG A 66 6.95 15.00 -7.18
N GLN A 67 8.13 14.51 -7.54
CA GLN A 67 8.33 13.79 -8.79
C GLN A 67 7.60 12.46 -8.85
N LEU A 68 7.53 11.75 -7.72
CA LEU A 68 6.81 10.48 -7.61
C LEU A 68 5.29 10.68 -7.80
N ARG A 69 4.75 11.81 -7.35
CA ARG A 69 3.34 12.18 -7.61
C ARG A 69 3.09 12.52 -9.07
N ASP A 70 4.04 13.19 -9.72
CA ASP A 70 3.92 13.57 -11.14
C ASP A 70 4.12 12.37 -12.08
N ASN A 71 5.02 11.44 -11.71
CA ASN A 71 5.29 10.21 -12.43
C ASN A 71 5.72 9.06 -11.48
N PRO A 72 4.80 8.14 -11.15
CA PRO A 72 5.08 6.96 -10.32
C PRO A 72 6.15 6.02 -10.89
N ASP A 73 6.45 6.10 -12.20
CA ASP A 73 7.45 5.27 -12.86
C ASP A 73 8.89 5.59 -12.45
N ASN A 74 9.13 6.74 -11.82
CA ASN A 74 10.45 7.17 -11.37
C ASN A 74 10.83 6.56 -9.99
N GLY A 75 10.40 5.32 -9.71
CA GLY A 75 10.32 4.68 -8.38
C GLY A 75 11.64 4.57 -7.59
N GLY A 76 12.16 5.70 -7.11
CA GLY A 76 13.40 5.83 -6.33
C GLY A 76 14.40 6.84 -6.90
N LEU A 77 14.14 7.36 -8.09
CA LEU A 77 14.96 8.32 -8.81
C LEU A 77 14.54 9.76 -8.51
N VAL A 78 15.52 10.62 -8.25
CA VAL A 78 15.34 12.07 -8.10
C VAL A 78 16.14 12.76 -9.19
N LYS A 79 15.47 13.58 -10.00
CA LYS A 79 16.11 14.40 -11.05
C LYS A 79 16.13 15.87 -10.63
N THR A 80 17.29 16.45 -10.31
CA THR A 80 17.37 17.84 -9.82
C THR A 80 18.72 18.47 -10.14
N THR A 81 18.95 19.72 -9.74
CA THR A 81 20.23 20.41 -9.91
C THR A 81 20.79 20.86 -8.56
N ALA A 82 22.10 21.13 -8.49
CA ALA A 82 22.70 21.67 -7.26
C ALA A 82 22.20 23.10 -6.99
N GLU A 83 21.92 23.85 -8.05
CA GLU A 83 21.32 25.17 -8.04
C GLU A 83 19.91 25.16 -7.46
N ASP A 84 19.05 24.22 -7.85
CA ASP A 84 17.70 24.10 -7.28
C ASP A 84 17.75 23.82 -5.78
N LEU A 85 18.65 22.94 -5.36
CA LEU A 85 18.87 22.62 -3.94
C LEU A 85 19.45 23.81 -3.17
N ALA A 86 20.30 24.62 -3.81
CA ALA A 86 20.84 25.86 -3.25
C ALA A 86 19.72 26.89 -3.06
N ASP A 87 18.85 27.06 -4.05
CA ASP A 87 17.68 27.95 -3.98
C ASP A 87 16.69 27.52 -2.88
N LEU A 88 16.42 26.22 -2.77
CA LEU A 88 15.53 25.67 -1.73
C LEU A 88 16.10 25.79 -0.31
N SER A 89 17.42 25.66 -0.15
CA SER A 89 18.10 25.75 1.15
C SER A 89 18.48 27.17 1.55
N GLY A 90 18.58 28.08 0.58
CA GLY A 90 19.22 29.39 0.74
C GLY A 90 20.74 29.31 0.96
N TRP A 91 21.39 28.21 0.58
CA TRP A 91 22.83 28.00 0.73
C TRP A 91 23.59 28.30 -0.55
N PRO A 92 24.90 28.61 -0.46
CA PRO A 92 25.75 28.64 -1.64
C PRO A 92 25.88 27.24 -2.25
N VAL A 93 25.95 27.17 -3.58
CA VAL A 93 26.05 25.92 -4.35
C VAL A 93 27.19 25.03 -3.85
N GLU A 94 28.35 25.61 -3.50
CA GLU A 94 29.50 24.86 -3.00
C GLU A 94 29.22 24.07 -1.71
N ARG A 95 28.36 24.63 -0.83
CA ARG A 95 27.94 23.94 0.40
C ARG A 95 26.99 22.79 0.09
N VAL A 96 26.09 22.96 -0.88
CA VAL A 96 25.21 21.90 -1.36
C VAL A 96 26.02 20.76 -1.96
N LEU A 97 26.98 21.07 -2.85
CA LEU A 97 27.86 20.08 -3.46
C LEU A 97 28.66 19.30 -2.42
N THR A 98 29.21 19.99 -1.41
CA THR A 98 29.92 19.34 -0.28
C THR A 98 28.99 18.39 0.49
N SER A 99 27.73 18.79 0.69
CA SER A 99 26.74 17.98 1.40
C SER A 99 26.30 16.76 0.58
N LEU A 100 26.13 16.92 -0.74
CA LEU A 100 25.87 15.80 -1.66
C LEU A 100 27.04 14.80 -1.71
N GLN A 101 28.28 15.29 -1.70
CA GLN A 101 29.47 14.43 -1.60
C GLN A 101 29.49 13.62 -0.30
N ALA A 102 29.06 14.21 0.81
CA ALA A 102 28.91 13.51 2.09
C ALA A 102 27.79 12.45 2.04
N LEU A 103 26.76 12.64 1.21
CA LEU A 103 25.68 11.67 1.00
C LEU A 103 26.08 10.54 0.05
N ALA A 104 27.02 10.75 -0.86
CA ALA A 104 27.41 9.81 -1.91
C ALA A 104 27.64 8.34 -1.46
N PRO A 105 28.19 8.04 -0.26
CA PRO A 105 28.29 6.66 0.22
C PRO A 105 26.94 5.97 0.51
N HIS A 106 25.85 6.73 0.56
CA HIS A 106 24.52 6.30 0.98
C HIS A 106 23.47 6.43 -0.13
N ILE A 107 23.80 7.03 -1.26
CA ILE A 107 22.90 7.20 -2.41
C ILE A 107 23.59 6.67 -3.67
N LEU A 108 22.81 6.36 -4.69
CA LEU A 108 23.32 6.06 -6.03
C LEU A 108 23.34 7.36 -6.84
N ILE A 109 24.41 7.61 -7.59
CA ILE A 109 24.56 8.77 -8.48
C ILE A 109 25.08 8.22 -9.81
N ASP A 110 24.40 8.52 -10.93
CA ASP A 110 24.67 7.90 -12.23
C ASP A 110 26.03 8.36 -12.82
N ASP A 111 26.35 9.65 -12.72
CA ASP A 111 27.68 10.16 -13.09
C ASP A 111 28.11 11.35 -12.21
N LEU A 112 29.24 11.19 -11.51
CA LEU A 112 29.89 12.27 -10.75
C LEU A 112 30.56 13.32 -11.66
N ALA A 113 30.68 13.09 -12.97
CA ALA A 113 31.16 14.08 -13.93
C ALA A 113 30.04 15.06 -14.37
N LEU A 114 28.78 14.60 -14.40
CA LEU A 114 27.59 15.43 -14.68
C LEU A 114 27.24 16.41 -13.54
N PHE A 115 27.88 16.28 -12.38
CA PHE A 115 27.85 17.27 -11.29
C PHE A 115 28.20 18.69 -11.74
N ALA A 116 28.94 18.83 -12.84
CA ALA A 116 29.32 20.11 -13.42
C ALA A 116 28.39 20.58 -14.56
N GLU A 117 27.50 19.72 -15.07
CA GLU A 117 26.62 20.00 -16.22
C GLU A 117 25.15 20.26 -15.84
N GLY A 118 24.77 20.00 -14.58
CA GLY A 118 23.56 20.53 -13.97
C GLY A 118 22.51 19.48 -13.60
N ASP A 119 22.40 18.36 -14.33
CA ASP A 119 21.38 17.35 -14.07
C ASP A 119 21.90 16.22 -13.16
N LEU A 120 21.37 16.17 -11.93
CA LEU A 120 21.63 15.13 -10.94
C LEU A 120 20.53 14.07 -11.00
N GLU A 121 20.93 12.85 -11.32
CA GLU A 121 20.12 11.64 -11.17
C GLU A 121 20.55 10.88 -9.92
N ILE A 122 19.68 10.88 -8.90
CA ILE A 122 19.99 10.32 -7.57
C ILE A 122 19.03 9.18 -7.25
N GLY A 123 19.59 7.98 -7.02
CA GLY A 123 18.87 6.81 -6.56
C GLY A 123 18.87 6.69 -5.04
N LEU A 124 17.69 6.65 -4.44
CA LEU A 124 17.51 6.52 -2.98
C LEU A 124 17.49 5.07 -2.49
N ALA A 125 17.62 4.09 -3.39
CA ALA A 125 17.50 2.66 -3.10
C ALA A 125 18.35 2.19 -1.89
N PRO A 126 19.62 2.61 -1.70
CA PRO A 126 20.41 2.12 -0.57
C PRO A 126 19.86 2.56 0.81
N LEU A 127 19.26 3.74 0.91
CA LEU A 127 18.65 4.22 2.16
C LEU A 127 17.30 3.55 2.44
N LEU A 128 16.62 3.12 1.37
CA LEU A 128 15.34 2.43 1.42
C LEU A 128 15.48 0.93 1.72
N GLN A 129 16.65 0.33 1.43
CA GLN A 129 16.89 -1.12 1.50
C GLN A 129 17.86 -1.56 2.63
N GLN A 130 18.23 -0.69 3.57
CA GLN A 130 19.19 -1.06 4.62
C GLN A 130 18.76 -2.30 5.43
N ASP A 131 19.71 -3.23 5.60
CA ASP A 131 19.55 -4.49 6.33
C ASP A 131 18.96 -4.26 7.73
N GLY A 132 17.87 -4.98 8.05
CA GLY A 132 17.25 -5.00 9.38
C GLY A 132 16.11 -4.00 9.60
N ALA A 133 15.86 -3.08 8.66
CA ALA A 133 14.72 -2.14 8.70
C ALA A 133 14.06 -2.02 7.32
N GLY A 134 13.59 -3.14 6.78
CA GLY A 134 12.96 -3.22 5.46
C GLY A 134 11.80 -2.23 5.33
N CYS A 135 12.05 -1.10 4.66
CA CYS A 135 11.07 -0.05 4.47
C CYS A 135 9.83 -0.62 3.77
N GLY A 136 10.01 -1.50 2.78
CA GLY A 136 8.91 -2.21 2.11
C GLY A 136 8.01 -2.95 3.09
N ASP A 137 8.57 -3.78 3.97
CA ASP A 137 7.80 -4.54 4.96
C ASP A 137 7.09 -3.64 5.98
N LEU A 138 7.69 -2.50 6.32
CA LEU A 138 7.07 -1.49 7.17
C LEU A 138 5.85 -0.87 6.49
N LEU A 139 5.98 -0.51 5.21
CA LEU A 139 4.88 0.08 4.42
C LEU A 139 3.74 -0.91 4.24
N ILE A 140 4.04 -2.18 3.91
CA ILE A 140 3.03 -3.25 3.78
C ILE A 140 2.30 -3.41 5.11
N ARG A 141 3.02 -3.57 6.23
CA ARG A 141 2.42 -3.73 7.56
C ARG A 141 1.53 -2.55 7.94
N TYR A 142 2.01 -1.32 7.73
CA TYR A 142 1.24 -0.12 8.01
C TYR A 142 -0.04 -0.08 7.18
N TRP A 143 0.07 -0.29 5.87
CA TRP A 143 -1.07 -0.23 4.97
C TRP A 143 -2.11 -1.32 5.29
N THR A 144 -1.67 -2.57 5.48
CA THR A 144 -2.56 -3.69 5.82
C THR A 144 -3.30 -3.43 7.13
N ALA A 145 -2.60 -2.95 8.17
CA ALA A 145 -3.24 -2.60 9.43
C ALA A 145 -4.30 -1.50 9.25
N HIS A 146 -3.96 -0.44 8.52
CA HIS A 146 -4.88 0.67 8.26
C HIS A 146 -6.10 0.23 7.44
N TYR A 147 -5.87 -0.57 6.39
CA TYR A 147 -6.90 -1.16 5.54
C TYR A 147 -7.91 -1.95 6.38
N VAL A 148 -7.42 -2.83 7.25
CA VAL A 148 -8.26 -3.67 8.11
C VAL A 148 -9.00 -2.86 9.16
N MET A 149 -8.33 -1.91 9.83
CA MET A 149 -8.96 -1.03 10.81
C MET A 149 -10.08 -0.18 10.19
N ARG A 150 -9.93 0.22 8.92
CA ARG A 150 -10.96 0.96 8.18
C ARG A 150 -12.11 0.05 7.74
N MET A 151 -11.83 -1.21 7.42
CA MET A 151 -12.81 -2.17 6.90
C MET A 151 -13.60 -2.89 7.98
N GLY A 152 -12.99 -3.24 9.11
CA GLY A 152 -13.61 -4.04 10.18
C GLY A 152 -14.99 -3.53 10.58
N PRO A 153 -15.13 -2.26 11.01
CA PRO A 153 -16.44 -1.71 11.41
C PRO A 153 -17.49 -1.70 10.29
N LYS A 154 -17.05 -1.57 9.03
CA LYS A 154 -17.95 -1.56 7.86
C LYS A 154 -18.45 -2.96 7.55
N LEU A 155 -17.59 -3.96 7.71
CA LEU A 155 -17.96 -5.36 7.56
C LEU A 155 -18.92 -5.78 8.68
N GLU A 156 -18.66 -5.38 9.92
CA GLU A 156 -19.60 -5.60 11.03
C GLU A 156 -20.98 -4.97 10.75
N ALA A 157 -21.03 -3.71 10.29
CA ALA A 157 -22.28 -3.05 9.93
C ALA A 157 -23.00 -3.77 8.76
N ALA A 158 -22.26 -4.21 7.75
CA ALA A 158 -22.83 -4.92 6.62
C ALA A 158 -23.44 -6.28 7.02
N GLU A 159 -22.84 -6.98 7.98
CA GLU A 159 -23.42 -8.21 8.55
C GLU A 159 -24.75 -7.96 9.25
N GLU A 160 -24.85 -6.87 10.02
CA GLU A 160 -26.12 -6.46 10.64
C GLU A 160 -27.17 -6.14 9.59
N THR A 161 -26.79 -5.42 8.52
CA THR A 161 -27.68 -5.12 7.39
C THR A 161 -28.15 -6.39 6.68
N VAL A 162 -27.27 -7.36 6.43
CA VAL A 162 -27.63 -8.64 5.82
C VAL A 162 -28.59 -9.42 6.71
N ALA A 163 -28.28 -9.56 8.01
CA ALA A 163 -29.12 -10.31 8.95
C ALA A 163 -30.51 -9.67 9.12
N GLY A 164 -30.56 -8.34 9.30
CA GLY A 164 -31.80 -7.58 9.42
C GLY A 164 -32.60 -7.54 8.12
N GLY A 165 -31.93 -7.42 6.97
CA GLY A 165 -32.55 -7.41 5.66
C GLY A 165 -33.13 -8.77 5.26
N LEU A 166 -32.44 -9.88 5.53
CA LEU A 166 -32.98 -11.23 5.32
C LEU A 166 -34.21 -11.51 6.19
N THR A 167 -34.23 -10.98 7.42
CA THR A 167 -35.39 -11.08 8.30
C THR A 167 -36.60 -10.35 7.71
N ARG A 168 -36.40 -9.11 7.23
CA ARG A 168 -37.44 -8.31 6.57
C ARG A 168 -37.91 -8.92 5.24
N ALA A 169 -37.00 -9.49 4.47
CA ALA A 169 -37.30 -10.04 3.16
C ALA A 169 -38.18 -11.31 3.20
N LYS A 170 -38.28 -11.98 4.36
CA LYS A 170 -39.13 -13.16 4.56
C LYS A 170 -40.60 -12.90 4.23
N ASP A 171 -41.07 -11.67 4.44
CA ASP A 171 -42.47 -11.29 4.28
C ASP A 171 -42.77 -10.69 2.88
N LEU A 172 -41.77 -10.63 1.98
CA LEU A 172 -41.94 -10.12 0.62
C LEU A 172 -42.60 -11.15 -0.30
N ALA A 173 -43.75 -10.80 -0.87
CA ALA A 173 -44.48 -11.65 -1.81
C ALA A 173 -43.65 -11.91 -3.08
N GLY A 174 -43.51 -13.19 -3.46
CA GLY A 174 -42.80 -13.60 -4.68
C GLY A 174 -41.26 -13.67 -4.57
N ALA A 175 -40.69 -13.34 -3.40
CA ALA A 175 -39.23 -13.36 -3.19
C ALA A 175 -38.67 -14.68 -2.63
N GLY A 176 -39.53 -15.68 -2.37
CA GLY A 176 -39.20 -16.87 -1.57
C GLY A 176 -37.95 -17.64 -1.99
N GLU A 177 -37.81 -17.96 -3.29
CA GLU A 177 -36.63 -18.70 -3.79
C GLU A 177 -35.35 -17.86 -3.68
N ARG A 178 -35.43 -16.56 -3.98
CA ARG A 178 -34.29 -15.65 -3.87
C ARG A 178 -33.84 -15.47 -2.42
N VAL A 179 -34.78 -15.33 -1.49
CA VAL A 179 -34.51 -15.25 -0.04
C VAL A 179 -33.89 -16.56 0.46
N ALA A 180 -34.40 -17.72 0.04
CA ALA A 180 -33.83 -19.01 0.43
C ALA A 180 -32.38 -19.17 -0.05
N GLY A 181 -32.08 -18.77 -1.29
CA GLY A 181 -30.72 -18.79 -1.83
C GLY A 181 -29.77 -17.85 -1.09
N LEU A 182 -30.21 -16.62 -0.79
CA LEU A 182 -29.39 -15.68 -0.01
C LEU A 182 -29.16 -16.15 1.42
N LYS A 183 -30.16 -16.76 2.05
CA LYS A 183 -30.02 -17.34 3.38
C LYS A 183 -29.01 -18.49 3.42
N ALA A 184 -29.04 -19.38 2.42
CA ALA A 184 -28.05 -20.46 2.31
C ALA A 184 -26.61 -19.92 2.17
N ARG A 185 -26.42 -18.87 1.35
CA ARG A 185 -25.12 -18.19 1.21
C ARG A 185 -24.68 -17.50 2.51
N TRP A 186 -25.60 -16.84 3.21
CA TRP A 186 -25.34 -16.23 4.51
C TRP A 186 -24.96 -17.25 5.58
N ASP A 187 -25.66 -18.39 5.63
CA ASP A 187 -25.35 -19.48 6.57
C ASP A 187 -23.98 -20.11 6.28
N ALA A 188 -23.63 -20.30 5.00
CA ALA A 188 -22.30 -20.76 4.60
C ALA A 188 -21.19 -19.78 4.98
N TYR A 189 -21.41 -18.48 4.74
CA TYR A 189 -20.51 -17.41 5.14
C TYR A 189 -20.26 -17.42 6.66
N ARG A 190 -21.32 -17.49 7.48
CA ARG A 190 -21.17 -17.56 8.95
C ARG A 190 -20.42 -18.80 9.42
N ALA A 191 -20.67 -19.96 8.80
CA ALA A 191 -19.97 -21.19 9.15
C ALA A 191 -18.47 -21.12 8.84
N GLN A 192 -18.07 -20.43 7.77
CA GLN A 192 -16.67 -20.16 7.47
C GLN A 192 -16.07 -19.15 8.48
N ARG A 193 -16.88 -18.21 8.96
CA ARG A 193 -16.48 -17.16 9.89
C ARG A 193 -16.19 -17.64 11.32
N ASP A 194 -16.86 -18.68 11.82
CA ASP A 194 -16.66 -19.09 13.22
C ASP A 194 -15.26 -19.69 13.51
N GLY A 195 -14.39 -19.81 12.48
CA GLY A 195 -13.07 -20.45 12.56
C GLY A 195 -11.83 -19.54 12.54
N LEU A 196 -11.94 -18.22 12.27
CA LEU A 196 -10.76 -17.34 12.15
C LEU A 196 -10.84 -16.12 13.08
N ALA A 197 -9.71 -15.44 13.28
CA ALA A 197 -9.64 -14.16 14.00
C ALA A 197 -10.12 -12.99 13.11
N HIS A 198 -11.39 -13.04 12.69
CA HIS A 198 -11.97 -12.13 11.69
C HIS A 198 -11.91 -10.66 12.08
N TYR A 199 -11.70 -9.81 11.08
CA TYR A 199 -11.59 -8.35 11.16
C TYR A 199 -10.54 -7.80 12.12
N THR A 200 -9.64 -8.66 12.60
CA THR A 200 -8.47 -8.22 13.34
C THR A 200 -7.31 -8.00 12.39
N VAL A 201 -6.47 -7.00 12.70
CA VAL A 201 -5.21 -6.79 11.98
C VAL A 201 -4.36 -8.06 12.00
N TYR A 202 -4.34 -8.78 13.12
CA TYR A 202 -3.58 -10.03 13.27
C TYR A 202 -4.06 -11.12 12.29
N GLY A 203 -5.36 -11.39 12.23
CA GLY A 203 -5.93 -12.40 11.33
C GLY A 203 -5.75 -12.04 9.86
N ALA A 204 -6.06 -10.79 9.50
CA ALA A 204 -5.93 -10.32 8.13
C ALA A 204 -4.46 -10.18 7.66
N SER A 205 -3.52 -9.92 8.57
CA SER A 205 -2.08 -9.91 8.22
C SER A 205 -1.51 -11.32 8.05
N ALA A 206 -2.21 -12.37 8.53
CA ALA A 206 -1.78 -13.76 8.35
C ALA A 206 -2.26 -14.33 7.00
N ASP A 207 -3.41 -13.88 6.51
CA ASP A 207 -3.95 -14.24 5.19
C ASP A 207 -4.81 -13.10 4.63
N LEU A 208 -4.14 -12.16 3.94
CA LEU A 208 -4.79 -10.99 3.39
C LEU A 208 -5.70 -11.33 2.20
N ALA A 209 -5.39 -12.39 1.45
CA ALA A 209 -6.23 -12.86 0.35
C ALA A 209 -7.57 -13.41 0.89
N ALA A 210 -7.52 -14.26 1.92
CA ALA A 210 -8.74 -14.77 2.57
C ALA A 210 -9.59 -13.63 3.14
N PHE A 211 -8.96 -12.60 3.73
CA PHE A 211 -9.67 -11.41 4.19
C PHE A 211 -10.39 -10.69 3.03
N VAL A 212 -9.76 -10.54 1.86
CA VAL A 212 -10.39 -9.90 0.69
C VAL A 212 -11.54 -10.76 0.13
N ASP A 213 -11.41 -12.08 0.15
CA ASP A 213 -12.47 -12.99 -0.28
C ASP A 213 -13.71 -12.90 0.63
N GLU A 214 -13.50 -12.76 1.94
CA GLU A 214 -14.56 -12.50 2.92
C GLU A 214 -15.26 -11.17 2.66
N VAL A 215 -14.49 -10.09 2.48
CA VAL A 215 -15.01 -8.75 2.12
C VAL A 215 -15.88 -8.84 0.87
N SER A 216 -15.41 -9.53 -0.16
CA SER A 216 -16.12 -9.65 -1.45
C SER A 216 -17.40 -10.50 -1.32
N THR A 217 -17.36 -11.55 -0.51
CA THR A 217 -18.52 -12.39 -0.23
C THR A 217 -19.61 -11.60 0.50
N LEU A 218 -19.21 -10.83 1.51
CA LEU A 218 -20.13 -10.03 2.32
C LEU A 218 -20.71 -8.85 1.52
N GLU A 219 -19.90 -8.15 0.72
CA GLU A 219 -20.35 -7.12 -0.22
C GLU A 219 -21.46 -7.65 -1.15
N GLY A 220 -21.23 -8.80 -1.78
CA GLY A 220 -22.22 -9.40 -2.68
C GLY A 220 -23.50 -9.85 -1.98
N LEU A 221 -23.42 -10.22 -0.69
CA LEU A 221 -24.60 -10.53 0.13
C LEU A 221 -25.35 -9.26 0.52
N HIS A 222 -24.63 -8.25 0.96
CA HIS A 222 -25.15 -6.94 1.35
C HIS A 222 -25.96 -6.33 0.21
N ASP A 223 -25.35 -6.17 -0.96
CA ASP A 223 -25.98 -5.51 -2.11
C ASP A 223 -27.19 -6.29 -2.62
N ALA A 224 -27.12 -7.63 -2.57
CA ALA A 224 -28.24 -8.48 -2.97
C ALA A 224 -29.44 -8.37 -2.01
N VAL A 225 -29.19 -8.15 -0.71
CA VAL A 225 -30.21 -7.92 0.32
C VAL A 225 -30.77 -6.51 0.23
N VAL A 226 -29.92 -5.49 0.09
CA VAL A 226 -30.33 -4.09 -0.10
C VAL A 226 -31.25 -3.97 -1.32
N GLY A 227 -30.83 -4.49 -2.48
CA GLY A 227 -31.62 -4.46 -3.70
C GLY A 227 -32.88 -5.33 -3.68
N LEU A 228 -33.03 -6.20 -2.68
CA LEU A 228 -34.24 -6.99 -2.45
C LEU A 228 -35.25 -6.26 -1.54
N VAL A 229 -34.76 -5.52 -0.55
CA VAL A 229 -35.60 -4.91 0.50
C VAL A 229 -36.03 -3.48 0.15
N ASP A 230 -35.31 -2.75 -0.72
CA ASP A 230 -35.66 -1.36 -1.06
C ASP A 230 -35.41 -1.00 -2.55
N PRO A 231 -36.46 -0.98 -3.40
CA PRO A 231 -36.30 -0.67 -4.82
C PRO A 231 -36.27 0.83 -5.19
N ALA A 232 -36.51 1.78 -4.28
CA ALA A 232 -36.86 3.16 -4.69
C ALA A 232 -36.24 4.29 -3.85
N SER A 233 -35.21 4.91 -4.46
CA SER A 233 -34.87 6.35 -4.45
C SER A 233 -34.35 7.02 -3.17
N HIS A 234 -34.50 6.43 -1.97
CA HIS A 234 -33.85 6.91 -0.73
C HIS A 234 -33.29 5.77 0.14
N GLY A 235 -33.11 4.60 -0.46
CA GLY A 235 -32.76 3.36 0.24
C GLY A 235 -31.31 3.28 0.72
N PRO A 236 -31.00 2.21 1.49
CA PRO A 236 -29.64 1.93 1.95
C PRO A 236 -28.68 1.91 0.76
N LEU A 237 -27.51 2.49 0.98
CA LEU A 237 -26.45 2.58 -0.02
C LEU A 237 -25.92 1.17 -0.33
N THR A 238 -25.34 0.96 -1.51
CA THR A 238 -24.57 -0.29 -1.75
C THR A 238 -23.37 -0.31 -0.82
N PHE A 239 -22.82 -1.50 -0.57
CA PHE A 239 -21.66 -1.68 0.29
C PHE A 239 -20.49 -0.79 -0.18
N ALA A 240 -20.26 -0.71 -1.49
CA ALA A 240 -19.24 0.16 -2.06
C ALA A 240 -19.48 1.65 -1.78
N GLN A 241 -20.75 2.09 -1.79
CA GLN A 241 -21.15 3.46 -1.49
C GLN A 241 -21.01 3.78 0.02
N GLU A 242 -21.39 2.86 0.90
CA GLU A 242 -21.21 3.01 2.37
C GLU A 242 -19.73 3.00 2.76
N CYS A 243 -18.96 2.14 2.11
CA CYS A 243 -17.55 1.99 2.40
C CYS A 243 -16.69 3.07 1.76
N GLY A 244 -17.20 3.81 0.76
CA GLY A 244 -16.40 4.72 -0.06
C GLY A 244 -15.17 4.03 -0.63
N PHE A 245 -15.29 2.75 -0.99
CA PHE A 245 -14.13 1.90 -1.25
C PHE A 245 -13.68 2.02 -2.70
N PRO A 246 -12.47 2.52 -2.98
CA PRO A 246 -11.94 2.47 -4.32
C PRO A 246 -11.57 1.01 -4.64
N PRO A 247 -11.94 0.47 -5.82
CA PRO A 247 -11.53 -0.87 -6.28
C PRO A 247 -10.02 -1.13 -6.15
N CYS A 248 -9.23 -0.07 -6.26
CA CYS A 248 -7.81 0.05 -6.01
C CYS A 248 -7.31 -0.67 -4.75
N ALA A 249 -7.96 -0.49 -3.60
CA ALA A 249 -7.47 -1.05 -2.34
C ALA A 249 -7.66 -2.58 -2.24
N LYS A 250 -8.66 -3.16 -2.92
CA LYS A 250 -8.79 -4.63 -3.04
C LYS A 250 -7.70 -5.20 -3.96
N LEU A 251 -7.44 -4.53 -5.09
CA LEU A 251 -6.36 -4.91 -6.00
C LEU A 251 -5.00 -4.86 -5.30
N GLN A 252 -4.75 -3.83 -4.49
CA GLN A 252 -3.53 -3.74 -3.69
C GLN A 252 -3.36 -4.94 -2.75
N ALA A 253 -4.41 -5.31 -2.00
CA ALA A 253 -4.36 -6.43 -1.06
C ALA A 253 -4.07 -7.77 -1.77
N LEU A 254 -4.67 -7.99 -2.94
CA LEU A 254 -4.41 -9.17 -3.76
C LEU A 254 -2.99 -9.17 -4.34
N ALA A 255 -2.48 -8.01 -4.74
CA ALA A 255 -1.12 -7.87 -5.27
C ALA A 255 -0.06 -8.16 -4.17
N ILE A 256 -0.28 -7.70 -2.94
CA ILE A 256 0.54 -8.06 -1.76
C ILE A 256 0.53 -9.57 -1.54
N SER A 257 -0.65 -10.19 -1.49
CA SER A 257 -0.76 -11.63 -1.27
C SER A 257 -0.09 -12.45 -2.38
N ALA A 258 -0.20 -12.01 -3.64
CA ALA A 258 0.45 -12.65 -4.77
C ALA A 258 1.98 -12.54 -4.71
N ALA A 259 2.51 -11.38 -4.28
CA ALA A 259 3.94 -11.18 -4.11
C ALA A 259 4.52 -12.07 -3.01
N GLU A 260 3.81 -12.22 -1.89
CA GLU A 260 4.21 -13.14 -0.79
C GLU A 260 4.28 -14.59 -1.27
N LEU A 261 3.32 -15.06 -2.07
CA LEU A 261 3.35 -16.42 -2.64
C LEU A 261 4.56 -16.65 -3.58
N GLN A 262 4.97 -15.63 -4.33
CA GLN A 262 6.14 -15.70 -5.21
C GLN A 262 7.47 -15.71 -4.45
N LEU A 263 7.51 -15.13 -3.25
CA LEU A 263 8.67 -15.16 -2.35
C LEU A 263 8.80 -16.49 -1.60
N HIS A 264 7.71 -17.26 -1.46
CA HIS A 264 7.66 -18.57 -0.79
C HIS A 264 7.38 -19.78 -1.72
N PRO A 265 8.06 -19.94 -2.88
CA PRO A 265 7.72 -20.99 -3.85
C PRO A 265 8.01 -22.41 -3.33
N ALA A 266 8.87 -22.56 -2.32
CA ALA A 266 9.19 -23.84 -1.69
C ALA A 266 8.07 -24.37 -0.77
N GLU A 267 7.29 -23.49 -0.14
CA GLU A 267 6.18 -23.86 0.75
C GLU A 267 4.90 -24.14 -0.03
N ALA A 268 4.66 -23.41 -1.13
CA ALA A 268 3.55 -23.65 -2.06
C ALA A 268 3.61 -25.07 -2.68
N LYS A 269 4.81 -25.57 -3.00
CA LYS A 269 5.01 -26.95 -3.49
C LYS A 269 4.76 -28.02 -2.40
N ALA A 270 5.04 -27.70 -1.14
CA ALA A 270 4.80 -28.62 -0.03
C ALA A 270 3.30 -28.76 0.32
N ALA A 271 2.51 -27.70 0.12
CA ALA A 271 1.06 -27.72 0.30
C ALA A 271 0.33 -28.46 -0.85
N LEU A 272 0.82 -28.34 -2.09
CA LEU A 272 0.27 -29.04 -3.26
C LEU A 272 0.73 -30.51 -3.38
N GLY A 273 1.84 -30.88 -2.74
CA GLY A 273 2.35 -32.25 -2.70
C GLY A 273 1.77 -33.14 -1.58
N ARG A 274 0.83 -32.63 -0.79
CA ARG A 274 0.11 -33.37 0.27
C ARG A 274 -1.42 -33.36 0.06
N ARG A 275 -1.88 -33.40 -1.18
CA ARG A 275 -3.26 -33.79 -1.53
C ARG A 275 -3.25 -35.04 -2.38
#